data_AF-A0A8X7Q8X1-F1
#
_entry.id   AF-A0A8X7Q8X1-F1
#
_cell.length_a   1.000
_cell.length_b   1.000
_cell.length_c   1.000
_cell.angle_alpha   90.00
_cell.angle_beta   90.00
_cell.angle_gamma   90.00
#
_symmetry.space_group_name_H-M   'P 1'
#
loop_
_entity.id
_entity.type
_entity.pdbx_description
1 polymer ?
#
loop_
_entity_poly.entity_id
_entity_poly.type
_entity_poly.pdbx_seq_one_letter_code
_entity_poly.pdbx_strand_id
1 'polypeptide(L)'
;MRQHGYKEGFNAKDTVPYIICYEQGNTSSASSAGIGERARHPDEVKSEDSRWLVDIDYYLAQQIHPVVSRLCAEIQGTSPERLAECLGLDPSKYRSRSNDATGSDPSTALLFATSDEERYKSCEPLALACPNCSAAFNCPSITSSVYASISKKSETEESDSTFWLKLQCPKCEPEGSTGRISPAMISNQVKRQIDGFVSMYYKGIMMCDDESCKHTTRIPNFRLLGDRERGTVCPNYPNCNGTLLRK
;
A
#
# COMPACT_ATOMS: atom_id res chain seq x y z
N MET A 1 -7.08 -10.65 -35.42
CA MET A 1 -8.46 -10.55 -34.88
C MET A 1 -8.77 -11.86 -34.18
N ARG A 2 -9.28 -11.82 -32.95
CA ARG A 2 -9.57 -13.04 -32.17
C ARG A 2 -10.62 -13.86 -32.92
N GLN A 3 -10.26 -15.07 -33.37
CA GLN A 3 -11.12 -15.94 -34.18
C GLN A 3 -12.31 -16.53 -33.40
N HIS A 4 -12.33 -16.36 -32.07
CA HIS A 4 -13.36 -16.86 -31.16
C HIS A 4 -13.83 -15.72 -30.25
N GLY A 5 -14.77 -14.90 -30.74
CA GLY A 5 -15.38 -13.81 -29.99
C GLY A 5 -16.70 -13.37 -30.61
N TYR A 6 -17.48 -12.59 -29.87
CA TYR A 6 -18.74 -12.00 -30.29
C TYR A 6 -18.54 -11.29 -31.64
N LYS A 7 -19.39 -11.66 -32.62
CA LYS A 7 -19.16 -11.35 -34.04
C LYS A 7 -19.75 -10.03 -34.50
N GLU A 8 -20.61 -9.41 -33.67
CA GLU A 8 -21.20 -8.12 -33.97
C GLU A 8 -20.29 -6.98 -33.49
N GLY A 9 -20.05 -6.02 -34.39
CA GLY A 9 -19.31 -4.81 -34.05
C GLY A 9 -20.22 -3.79 -33.36
N PHE A 10 -19.66 -3.04 -32.43
CA PHE A 10 -20.34 -1.94 -31.75
C PHE A 10 -19.95 -0.60 -32.41
N ASN A 11 -20.91 0.30 -32.56
CA ASN A 11 -20.68 1.66 -33.04
C ASN A 11 -20.42 2.62 -31.86
N ALA A 12 -19.97 3.84 -32.19
CA ALA A 12 -19.85 4.88 -31.20
C ALA A 12 -21.23 5.20 -30.58
N LYS A 13 -21.27 5.31 -29.25
CA LYS A 13 -22.47 5.49 -28.39
C LYS A 13 -23.27 4.23 -28.09
N ASP A 14 -22.87 3.07 -28.59
CA ASP A 14 -23.50 1.80 -28.19
C ASP A 14 -23.00 1.35 -26.81
N THR A 15 -23.87 0.70 -26.04
CA THR A 15 -23.51 0.10 -24.75
C THR A 15 -22.96 -1.30 -24.99
N VAL A 16 -21.72 -1.53 -24.57
CA VAL A 16 -21.05 -2.82 -24.73
C VAL A 16 -21.15 -3.63 -23.42
N PRO A 17 -21.90 -4.73 -23.38
CA PRO A 17 -21.96 -5.58 -22.20
C PRO A 17 -20.67 -6.42 -22.08
N TYR A 18 -20.14 -6.52 -20.87
CA TYR A 18 -18.94 -7.31 -20.59
C TYR A 18 -18.97 -7.94 -19.20
N ILE A 19 -18.23 -9.03 -19.04
CA ILE A 19 -17.96 -9.70 -17.78
C ILE A 19 -16.46 -10.02 -17.69
N ILE A 20 -15.90 -9.96 -16.48
CA ILE A 20 -14.48 -10.20 -16.22
C ILE A 20 -14.26 -11.67 -15.89
N CYS A 21 -13.39 -12.31 -16.67
CA CYS A 21 -13.14 -13.74 -16.61
C CYS A 21 -11.64 -14.07 -16.52
N TYR A 22 -11.36 -15.36 -16.32
CA TYR A 22 -10.04 -15.98 -16.52
C TYR A 22 -10.22 -17.34 -17.22
N GLU A 23 -9.14 -17.87 -17.79
CA GLU A 23 -9.17 -19.14 -18.52
C GLU A 23 -9.04 -20.34 -17.57
N GLN A 24 -9.89 -21.36 -17.76
CA GLN A 24 -9.86 -22.58 -16.96
C GLN A 24 -8.50 -23.29 -17.13
N GLY A 25 -7.80 -23.52 -16.02
CA GLY A 25 -6.46 -24.13 -16.00
C GLY A 25 -5.29 -23.14 -15.94
N ASN A 26 -5.54 -21.82 -16.07
CA ASN A 26 -4.51 -20.80 -15.87
C ASN A 26 -4.94 -19.78 -14.81
N THR A 27 -4.99 -20.20 -13.55
CA THR A 27 -5.26 -19.32 -12.40
C THR A 27 -4.25 -18.17 -12.30
N SER A 28 -3.05 -18.33 -12.87
CA SER A 28 -2.02 -17.29 -13.00
C SER A 28 -2.43 -16.13 -13.92
N SER A 29 -3.34 -16.35 -14.89
CA SER A 29 -3.87 -15.29 -15.77
C SER A 29 -4.75 -14.27 -15.04
N ALA A 30 -5.31 -14.63 -13.88
CA ALA A 30 -6.13 -13.70 -13.10
C ALA A 30 -5.31 -12.49 -12.62
N SER A 31 -4.00 -12.67 -12.41
CA SER A 31 -3.11 -11.62 -11.88
C SER A 31 -2.16 -10.99 -12.91
N SER A 32 -1.93 -11.64 -14.07
CA SER A 32 -0.89 -11.20 -15.02
C SER A 32 -1.42 -10.45 -16.25
N ALA A 33 -2.68 -10.64 -16.64
CA ALA A 33 -3.28 -10.00 -17.81
C ALA A 33 -4.03 -8.71 -17.42
N GLY A 34 -3.96 -7.68 -18.27
CA GLY A 34 -4.66 -6.42 -18.02
C GLY A 34 -6.18 -6.62 -18.00
N ILE A 35 -6.93 -5.82 -17.22
CA ILE A 35 -8.38 -6.02 -17.04
C ILE A 35 -9.17 -6.05 -18.36
N GLY A 36 -8.75 -5.26 -19.35
CA GLY A 36 -9.36 -5.25 -20.68
C GLY A 36 -9.13 -6.55 -21.46
N GLU A 37 -8.02 -7.24 -21.24
CA GLU A 37 -7.73 -8.53 -21.88
C GLU A 37 -8.57 -9.67 -21.29
N ARG A 38 -9.10 -9.45 -20.09
CA ARG A 38 -9.94 -10.36 -19.30
C ARG A 38 -11.44 -10.13 -19.49
N ALA A 39 -11.84 -9.01 -20.11
CA ALA A 39 -13.23 -8.70 -20.42
C ALA A 39 -13.74 -9.54 -21.61
N ARG A 40 -14.90 -10.18 -21.45
CA ARG A 40 -15.58 -10.99 -22.48
C ARG A 40 -17.07 -10.65 -22.54
N HIS A 41 -17.73 -10.97 -23.66
CA HIS A 41 -19.17 -10.84 -23.76
C HIS A 41 -19.88 -11.91 -22.90
N PRO A 42 -20.97 -11.60 -22.19
CA PRO A 42 -21.67 -12.58 -21.35
C PRO A 42 -22.10 -13.85 -22.08
N ASP A 43 -22.45 -13.75 -23.37
CA ASP A 43 -22.88 -14.89 -24.17
C ASP A 43 -21.72 -15.87 -24.49
N GLU A 44 -20.48 -15.37 -24.55
CA GLU A 44 -19.28 -16.23 -24.72
C GLU A 44 -18.97 -17.06 -23.47
N VAL A 45 -19.45 -16.61 -22.31
CA VAL A 45 -19.26 -17.32 -21.04
C VAL A 45 -20.38 -18.33 -20.81
N LYS A 46 -21.60 -18.03 -21.28
CA LYS A 46 -22.76 -18.91 -21.17
C LYS A 46 -22.78 -20.06 -22.19
N SER A 47 -21.97 -20.00 -23.25
CA SER A 47 -21.89 -21.08 -24.24
C SER A 47 -21.39 -22.38 -23.61
N GLU A 48 -21.93 -23.53 -24.03
CA GLU A 48 -21.59 -24.84 -23.45
C GLU A 48 -20.11 -25.23 -23.62
N ASP A 49 -19.43 -24.69 -24.64
CA ASP A 49 -17.99 -24.87 -24.90
C ASP A 49 -17.09 -23.79 -24.22
N SER A 50 -17.61 -23.08 -23.22
CA SER A 50 -16.86 -21.97 -22.61
C SER A 50 -15.70 -22.48 -21.73
N ARG A 51 -14.48 -22.10 -22.12
CA ARG A 51 -13.26 -22.28 -21.31
C ARG A 51 -13.04 -21.16 -20.28
N TRP A 52 -14.01 -20.24 -20.15
CA TRP A 52 -13.89 -19.01 -19.39
C TRP A 52 -14.68 -19.11 -18.10
N LEU A 53 -14.02 -18.87 -16.97
CA LEU A 53 -14.65 -18.79 -15.65
C LEU A 53 -14.72 -17.35 -15.20
N VAL A 54 -15.80 -17.01 -14.48
CA VAL A 54 -15.98 -15.67 -13.89
C VAL A 54 -14.97 -15.48 -12.76
N ASP A 55 -14.29 -14.34 -12.74
CA ASP A 55 -13.38 -13.99 -11.64
C ASP A 55 -14.19 -13.40 -10.47
N ILE A 56 -14.64 -14.28 -9.58
CA ILE A 56 -15.41 -13.90 -8.39
C ILE A 56 -14.60 -12.97 -7.47
N ASP A 57 -13.31 -13.24 -7.30
CA ASP A 57 -12.43 -12.46 -6.42
C ASP A 57 -12.30 -11.02 -6.92
N TYR A 58 -12.23 -10.81 -8.23
CA TYR A 58 -12.26 -9.47 -8.81
C TYR A 58 -13.53 -8.70 -8.43
N TYR A 59 -14.70 -9.33 -8.54
CA TYR A 59 -15.97 -8.67 -8.22
C TYR A 59 -16.09 -8.36 -6.73
N LEU A 60 -15.69 -9.29 -5.86
CA LEU A 60 -15.65 -9.08 -4.41
C LEU A 60 -14.71 -7.93 -4.06
N ALA A 61 -13.49 -7.93 -4.60
CA ALA A 61 -12.45 -6.97 -4.29
C ALA A 61 -12.67 -5.57 -4.87
N GLN A 62 -13.13 -5.47 -6.12
CA GLN A 62 -13.11 -4.22 -6.88
C GLN A 62 -14.49 -3.60 -7.09
N GLN A 63 -15.58 -4.36 -6.90
CA GLN A 63 -16.95 -3.83 -7.04
C GLN A 63 -17.74 -3.87 -5.72
N ILE A 64 -17.73 -4.98 -5.00
CA ILE A 64 -18.55 -5.15 -3.79
C ILE A 64 -17.88 -4.48 -2.58
N HIS A 65 -16.63 -4.85 -2.28
CA HIS A 65 -15.91 -4.34 -1.11
C HIS A 65 -15.85 -2.80 -1.06
N PRO A 66 -15.51 -2.08 -2.14
CA PRO A 66 -15.46 -0.61 -2.09
C PRO A 66 -16.80 0.05 -1.75
N VAL A 67 -17.90 -0.52 -2.24
CA VAL A 67 -19.25 0.00 -1.98
C VAL A 67 -19.65 -0.25 -0.53
N VAL A 68 -19.42 -1.46 -0.02
CA VAL A 68 -19.73 -1.83 1.37
C VAL A 68 -18.86 -1.06 2.35
N SER A 69 -17.56 -0.96 2.07
CA SER A 69 -16.58 -0.21 2.87
C SER A 69 -17.02 1.25 3.04
N ARG A 70 -17.43 1.91 1.94
CA ARG A 70 -17.93 3.29 1.99
C ARG A 70 -19.23 3.44 2.79
N LEU A 71 -20.17 2.50 2.68
CA LEU A 71 -21.43 2.55 3.42
C LEU A 71 -21.25 2.31 4.92
N CYS A 72 -20.26 1.48 5.29
CA CYS A 72 -20.00 1.11 6.68
C CYS A 72 -18.94 1.99 7.35
N ALA A 73 -18.29 2.91 6.64
CA ALA A 73 -17.17 3.71 7.16
C ALA A 73 -17.48 4.45 8.47
N GLU A 74 -18.72 4.90 8.68
CA GLU A 74 -19.14 5.62 9.89
C GLU A 74 -19.68 4.72 11.01
N ILE A 75 -19.80 3.40 10.76
CA ILE A 75 -20.34 2.46 11.74
C ILE A 75 -19.23 1.99 12.67
N GLN A 76 -19.34 2.36 13.95
CA GLN A 76 -18.40 1.95 14.99
C GLN A 76 -18.24 0.42 15.07
N GLY A 77 -16.99 -0.05 15.20
CA GLY A 77 -16.67 -1.48 15.28
C GLY A 77 -16.58 -2.19 13.93
N THR A 78 -16.79 -1.48 12.82
CA THR A 78 -16.45 -1.96 11.48
C THR A 78 -15.10 -1.41 11.03
N SER A 79 -14.37 -2.20 10.23
CA SER A 79 -13.13 -1.77 9.61
C SER A 79 -13.03 -2.40 8.21
N PRO A 80 -12.35 -1.75 7.24
CA PRO A 80 -12.22 -2.29 5.90
C PRO A 80 -11.58 -3.69 5.86
N GLU A 81 -10.70 -4.00 6.81
CA GLU A 81 -10.10 -5.33 7.00
C GLU A 81 -11.14 -6.35 7.41
N ARG A 82 -11.98 -6.01 8.40
CA ARG A 82 -13.02 -6.92 8.90
C ARG A 82 -14.09 -7.15 7.85
N LEU A 83 -14.41 -6.14 7.05
CA LEU A 83 -15.32 -6.27 5.92
C LEU A 83 -14.73 -7.14 4.81
N ALA A 84 -13.42 -7.04 4.55
CA ALA A 84 -12.73 -7.92 3.62
C ALA A 84 -12.75 -9.38 4.09
N GLU A 85 -12.48 -9.62 5.38
CA GLU A 85 -12.56 -10.95 5.99
C GLU A 85 -13.97 -11.55 5.84
N CYS A 86 -15.02 -10.77 6.09
CA CYS A 86 -16.41 -11.21 5.89
C CYS A 86 -16.73 -11.57 4.42
N LEU A 87 -16.02 -10.99 3.45
CA LEU A 87 -16.16 -11.29 2.03
C LEU A 87 -15.27 -12.46 1.56
N GLY A 88 -14.47 -13.05 2.46
CA GLY A 88 -13.50 -14.10 2.13
C GLY A 88 -12.24 -13.58 1.42
N LEU A 89 -11.99 -12.28 1.48
CA LEU A 89 -10.79 -11.64 0.92
C LEU A 89 -9.67 -11.61 1.97
N ASP A 90 -8.42 -11.52 1.51
CA ASP A 90 -7.25 -11.41 2.40
C ASP A 90 -7.23 -10.04 3.12
N PRO A 91 -7.49 -9.99 4.45
CA PRO A 91 -7.61 -8.73 5.19
C PRO A 91 -6.31 -7.91 5.16
N SER A 92 -5.16 -8.56 4.96
CA SER A 92 -3.85 -7.90 4.91
C SER A 92 -3.74 -6.88 3.78
N LYS A 93 -4.46 -7.11 2.68
CA LYS A 93 -4.48 -6.22 1.51
C LYS A 93 -5.39 -5.01 1.68
N TYR A 94 -6.35 -5.10 2.59
CA TYR A 94 -7.35 -4.07 2.88
C TYR A 94 -7.05 -3.37 4.20
N ARG A 95 -5.85 -3.60 4.76
CA ARG A 95 -5.38 -2.85 5.90
C ARG A 95 -5.37 -1.39 5.53
N SER A 96 -6.31 -0.64 6.09
CA SER A 96 -6.29 0.79 6.02
C SER A 96 -4.98 1.20 6.67
N ARG A 97 -3.99 1.57 5.84
CA ARG A 97 -3.05 2.61 6.27
C ARG A 97 -3.99 3.74 6.60
N SER A 98 -4.24 3.96 7.89
CA SER A 98 -4.97 5.10 8.39
C SER A 98 -4.27 6.32 7.81
N ASN A 99 -4.75 6.76 6.64
CA ASN A 99 -4.38 8.02 6.08
C ASN A 99 -5.08 9.00 7.00
N ASP A 100 -4.34 9.45 8.01
CA ASP A 100 -4.63 10.54 8.95
C ASP A 100 -4.83 11.90 8.22
N ALA A 101 -5.29 11.86 6.98
CA ALA A 101 -5.51 13.01 6.09
C ALA A 101 -7.00 13.33 5.94
N THR A 102 -7.91 12.54 6.52
CA THR A 102 -9.32 12.93 6.66
C THR A 102 -9.51 13.68 7.97
N GLY A 103 -9.49 15.00 7.87
CA GLY A 103 -9.98 15.88 8.91
C GLY A 103 -8.87 16.68 9.56
N SER A 104 -9.07 18.00 9.57
CA SER A 104 -8.60 18.91 10.61
C SER A 104 -9.09 18.40 11.99
N ASP A 105 -8.55 17.28 12.44
CA ASP A 105 -8.76 16.78 13.78
C ASP A 105 -7.65 17.41 14.65
N PRO A 106 -7.97 18.09 15.77
CA PRO A 106 -6.96 18.56 16.73
C PRO A 106 -6.05 17.44 17.28
N SER A 107 -6.28 16.18 16.89
CA SER A 107 -5.46 15.00 17.13
C SER A 107 -4.01 15.10 16.67
N THR A 108 -3.68 15.95 15.67
CA THR A 108 -2.25 16.22 15.37
C THR A 108 -1.52 16.90 16.55
N ALA A 109 -2.24 17.64 17.40
CA ALA A 109 -1.71 18.16 18.66
C ALA A 109 -1.61 17.09 19.77
N LEU A 110 -2.32 15.96 19.63
CA LEU A 110 -2.29 14.82 20.55
C LEU A 110 -1.33 13.70 20.14
N LEU A 111 -0.62 13.82 19.01
CA LEU A 111 0.46 12.87 18.63
C LEU A 111 1.60 12.81 19.66
N PHE A 112 1.70 13.80 20.55
CA PHE A 112 2.61 13.78 21.70
C PHE A 112 2.07 12.99 22.90
N ALA A 113 0.77 12.65 22.90
CA ALA A 113 0.09 11.92 23.97
C ALA A 113 -0.06 10.42 23.66
N THR A 114 0.24 9.98 22.44
CA THR A 114 0.31 8.57 22.03
C THR A 114 1.70 7.99 22.31
N SER A 115 1.81 6.68 22.49
CA SER A 115 3.13 6.04 22.67
C SER A 115 3.99 6.18 21.41
N ASP A 116 5.31 6.10 21.57
CA ASP A 116 6.24 6.16 20.44
C ASP A 116 5.99 5.01 19.44
N GLU A 117 5.56 3.84 19.92
CA GLU A 117 5.23 2.68 19.09
C GLU A 117 4.03 2.95 18.17
N GLU A 118 2.99 3.63 18.67
CA GLU A 118 1.83 3.99 17.87
C GLU A 118 2.16 5.11 16.89
N ARG A 119 2.92 6.11 17.35
CA ARG A 119 3.34 7.26 16.57
C ARG A 119 4.16 6.88 15.34
N TYR A 120 5.07 5.92 15.48
CA TYR A 120 5.96 5.49 14.39
C TYR A 120 5.51 4.19 13.70
N LYS A 121 4.33 3.66 14.03
CA LYS A 121 3.80 2.38 13.50
C LYS A 121 3.74 2.32 11.97
N SER A 122 3.45 3.46 11.33
CA SER A 122 3.32 3.58 9.88
C SER A 122 4.62 4.02 9.18
N CYS A 123 5.69 4.29 9.94
CA CYS A 123 6.98 4.68 9.40
C CYS A 123 7.77 3.47 8.92
N GLU A 124 8.53 3.64 7.84
CA GLU A 124 9.48 2.62 7.40
C GLU A 124 10.69 2.59 8.34
N PRO A 125 11.16 1.41 8.76
CA PRO A 125 12.34 1.30 9.60
C PRO A 125 13.60 1.72 8.82
N LEU A 126 14.56 2.34 9.52
CA LEU A 126 15.86 2.69 8.95
C LEU A 126 16.61 1.41 8.55
N ALA A 127 16.83 1.20 7.26
CA ALA A 127 17.60 0.05 6.77
C ALA A 127 19.07 0.43 6.56
N LEU A 128 20.01 -0.32 7.13
CA LEU A 128 21.45 -0.11 6.91
C LEU A 128 22.01 -1.20 6.01
N ALA A 129 22.94 -0.83 5.14
CA ALA A 129 23.68 -1.74 4.27
C ALA A 129 25.11 -1.92 4.79
N CYS A 130 25.54 -3.17 4.91
CA CYS A 130 26.91 -3.48 5.26
C CYS A 130 27.85 -3.27 4.06
N PRO A 131 29.00 -2.58 4.21
CA PRO A 131 29.96 -2.43 3.12
C PRO A 131 30.66 -3.74 2.72
N ASN A 132 30.71 -4.72 3.62
CA ASN A 132 31.45 -5.96 3.40
C ASN A 132 30.60 -7.01 2.67
N CYS A 133 29.43 -7.34 3.22
CA CYS A 133 28.55 -8.36 2.65
C CYS A 133 27.43 -7.79 1.77
N SER A 134 27.30 -6.45 1.68
CA SER A 134 26.23 -5.75 0.95
C SER A 134 24.81 -6.10 1.41
N ALA A 135 24.66 -6.85 2.50
CA ALA A 135 23.36 -7.20 3.05
C ALA A 135 22.72 -5.98 3.71
N ALA A 136 21.44 -5.75 3.41
CA ALA A 136 20.59 -4.81 4.12
C ALA A 136 20.03 -5.46 5.40
N PHE A 137 19.95 -4.69 6.48
CA PHE A 137 19.31 -5.07 7.73
C PHE A 137 18.64 -3.85 8.37
N ASN A 138 17.60 -4.07 9.17
CA ASN A 138 16.94 -2.97 9.88
C ASN A 138 17.83 -2.53 11.04
N CYS A 139 18.00 -1.22 11.19
CA CYS A 139 18.73 -0.64 12.30
C CYS A 139 17.99 -0.95 13.60
N PRO A 140 18.61 -1.65 14.56
CA PRO A 140 17.97 -1.95 15.83
C PRO A 140 17.60 -0.69 16.61
N SER A 141 16.51 -0.75 17.37
CA SER A 141 16.14 0.34 18.27
C SER A 141 17.23 0.56 19.33
N ILE A 142 17.47 1.84 19.67
CA ILE A 142 18.39 2.19 20.77
C ILE A 142 17.89 1.67 22.12
N THR A 143 16.57 1.53 22.29
CA THR A 143 15.96 1.05 23.54
C THR A 143 16.45 -0.35 23.89
N SER A 144 16.52 -1.27 22.92
CA SER A 144 17.05 -2.63 23.12
C SER A 144 18.48 -2.61 23.67
N SER A 145 19.35 -1.73 23.15
CA SER A 145 20.73 -1.60 23.62
C SER A 145 20.85 -0.97 25.01
N VAL A 146 20.00 0.01 25.33
CA VAL A 146 19.94 0.65 26.66
C VAL A 146 19.44 -0.34 27.72
N TYR A 147 18.39 -1.11 27.42
CA TYR A 147 17.88 -2.15 28.31
C TYR A 147 18.92 -3.25 28.57
N ALA A 148 19.63 -3.71 27.55
CA ALA A 148 20.71 -4.69 27.71
C ALA A 148 21.89 -4.16 28.56
N SER A 149 22.15 -2.86 28.52
CA SER A 149 23.21 -2.22 29.31
C SER A 149 22.85 -2.06 30.79
N ILE A 150 21.55 -1.91 31.11
CA ILE A 150 21.03 -1.70 32.46
C ILE A 150 20.68 -3.05 33.14
N SER A 151 20.06 -3.96 32.40
CA SER A 151 19.65 -5.28 32.87
C SER A 151 20.74 -6.31 32.57
N LYS A 152 21.66 -6.55 33.51
CA LYS A 152 22.71 -7.59 33.39
C LYS A 152 22.19 -9.05 33.41
N LYS A 153 21.08 -9.41 32.73
CA LYS A 153 20.65 -10.82 32.58
C LYS A 153 19.89 -11.16 31.27
N SER A 154 20.27 -12.35 30.78
CA SER A 154 19.63 -13.38 29.93
C SER A 154 19.47 -13.19 28.41
N GLU A 155 20.45 -13.69 27.65
CA GLU A 155 20.45 -14.95 26.86
C GLU A 155 19.40 -15.23 25.75
N THR A 156 18.69 -14.26 25.14
CA THR A 156 17.89 -14.63 23.95
C THR A 156 17.84 -13.65 22.77
N GLU A 157 18.44 -12.45 22.85
CA GLU A 157 18.42 -11.49 21.71
C GLU A 157 19.77 -10.75 21.52
N GLU A 158 20.89 -11.49 21.59
CA GLU A 158 22.25 -10.92 21.62
C GLU A 158 22.70 -10.18 20.33
N SER A 159 22.06 -10.41 19.18
CA SER A 159 22.49 -9.80 17.91
C SER A 159 22.12 -8.32 17.78
N ASP A 160 20.95 -7.93 18.29
CA ASP A 160 20.39 -6.59 18.06
C ASP A 160 20.88 -5.59 19.11
N SER A 161 21.08 -6.05 20.35
CA SER A 161 21.52 -5.25 21.48
C SER A 161 22.99 -4.80 21.37
N THR A 162 23.82 -5.58 20.65
CA THR A 162 25.26 -5.35 20.51
C THR A 162 25.63 -4.51 19.28
N PHE A 163 24.67 -4.26 18.37
CA PHE A 163 24.90 -3.44 17.18
C PHE A 163 25.42 -2.05 17.56
N TRP A 164 24.77 -1.34 18.49
CA TRP A 164 25.16 0.02 18.87
C TRP A 164 26.50 0.08 19.62
N LEU A 165 26.88 -1.00 20.29
CA LEU A 165 28.15 -1.11 21.01
C LEU A 165 29.33 -1.35 20.06
N LYS A 166 29.15 -2.20 19.04
CA LYS A 166 30.23 -2.63 18.13
C LYS A 166 30.20 -1.94 16.77
N LEU A 167 29.06 -1.34 16.41
CA LEU A 167 28.72 -0.84 15.07
C LEU A 167 29.08 -1.87 13.99
N GLN A 168 28.71 -3.13 14.21
CA GLN A 168 29.04 -4.25 13.34
C GLN A 168 27.78 -4.84 12.72
N CYS A 169 27.86 -5.22 11.44
CA CYS A 169 26.75 -5.85 10.77
C CYS A 169 26.35 -7.17 11.45
N PRO A 170 25.06 -7.40 11.75
CA PRO A 170 24.59 -8.63 12.39
C PRO A 170 24.68 -9.86 11.48
N LYS A 171 24.86 -9.67 10.16
CA LYS A 171 24.95 -10.75 9.17
C LYS A 171 26.39 -11.14 8.81
N CYS A 172 27.39 -10.38 9.30
CA CYS A 172 28.79 -10.74 9.12
C CYS A 172 29.23 -11.59 10.31
N GLU A 173 30.10 -12.59 10.06
CA GLU A 173 30.68 -13.36 11.16
C GLU A 173 31.55 -12.48 12.07
N PRO A 174 31.56 -12.75 13.38
CA PRO A 174 32.24 -11.92 14.37
C PRO A 174 33.78 -12.03 14.34
N GLU A 175 34.35 -12.95 13.58
CA GLU A 175 35.80 -13.13 13.48
C GLU A 175 36.43 -12.13 12.48
N GLY A 176 37.03 -11.07 13.03
CA GLY A 176 37.80 -10.05 12.29
C GLY A 176 37.14 -8.66 12.23
N SER A 177 37.88 -7.65 11.74
CA SER A 177 37.36 -6.28 11.50
C SER A 177 36.36 -6.19 10.34
N THR A 178 35.94 -7.33 9.83
CA THR A 178 35.05 -7.55 8.71
C THR A 178 33.62 -7.19 9.09
N GLY A 179 33.02 -6.23 8.38
CA GLY A 179 31.63 -5.81 8.61
C GLY A 179 31.41 -4.69 9.63
N ARG A 180 32.48 -4.02 10.09
CA ARG A 180 32.34 -2.78 10.89
C ARG A 180 31.81 -1.65 10.01
N ILE A 181 30.85 -0.90 10.55
CA ILE A 181 30.21 0.25 9.90
C ILE A 181 30.66 1.49 10.65
N SER A 182 31.34 2.41 9.95
CA SER A 182 31.78 3.64 10.59
C SER A 182 30.60 4.59 10.83
N PRO A 183 30.67 5.48 11.85
CA PRO A 183 29.64 6.49 12.07
C PRO A 183 29.38 7.37 10.84
N ALA A 184 30.42 7.69 10.06
CA ALA A 184 30.30 8.45 8.81
C ALA A 184 29.48 7.69 7.76
N MET A 185 29.60 6.37 7.69
CA MET A 185 28.81 5.54 6.76
C MET A 185 27.35 5.48 7.18
N ILE A 186 27.08 5.34 8.49
CA ILE A 186 25.71 5.40 9.02
C ILE A 186 25.10 6.77 8.69
N SER A 187 25.81 7.86 8.97
CA SER A 187 25.36 9.23 8.67
C SER A 187 25.04 9.42 7.19
N ASN A 188 25.92 8.95 6.28
CA ASN A 188 25.68 9.02 4.84
C ASN A 188 24.47 8.19 4.40
N GLN A 189 24.28 6.99 4.95
CA GLN A 189 23.13 6.15 4.62
C GLN A 189 21.81 6.75 5.13
N VAL A 190 21.80 7.27 6.35
CA VAL A 190 20.67 8.00 6.93
C VAL A 190 20.33 9.22 6.07
N LYS A 191 21.33 10.05 5.73
CA LYS A 191 21.14 11.24 4.89
C LYS A 191 20.54 10.89 3.53
N ARG A 192 21.05 9.85 2.88
CA ARG A 192 20.51 9.37 1.58
C ARG A 192 19.05 8.93 1.67
N GLN A 193 18.65 8.25 2.74
CA GLN A 193 17.25 7.85 2.91
C GLN A 193 16.35 9.04 3.21
N ILE A 194 16.78 9.96 4.07
CA ILE A 194 16.07 11.22 4.33
C ILE A 194 15.86 11.98 3.03
N ASP A 195 16.91 12.15 2.21
CA ASP A 195 16.79 12.84 0.92
C ASP A 195 15.84 12.12 -0.04
N GLY A 196 15.75 10.78 0.03
CA GLY A 196 14.76 9.98 -0.66
C GLY A 196 13.32 10.29 -0.21
N PHE A 197 13.07 10.33 1.10
CA PHE A 197 11.76 10.67 1.65
C PHE A 197 11.37 12.13 1.39
N VAL A 198 12.32 13.06 1.49
CA VAL A 198 12.12 14.47 1.13
C VAL A 198 11.78 14.58 -0.36
N SER A 199 12.53 13.90 -1.23
CA SER A 199 12.22 13.84 -2.66
C SER A 199 10.83 13.27 -2.91
N MET A 200 10.44 12.19 -2.22
CA MET A 200 9.11 11.59 -2.32
C MET A 200 8.01 12.58 -1.91
N TYR A 201 8.17 13.28 -0.79
CA TYR A 201 7.24 14.31 -0.34
C TYR A 201 7.09 15.43 -1.39
N TYR A 202 8.20 15.93 -1.94
CA TYR A 202 8.19 17.02 -2.92
C TYR A 202 7.78 16.57 -4.35
N LYS A 203 7.68 15.27 -4.64
CA LYS A 203 7.03 14.80 -5.87
C LYS A 203 5.55 15.19 -5.92
N GLY A 204 4.94 15.50 -4.77
CA GLY A 204 3.58 16.04 -4.68
C GLY A 204 2.51 15.12 -5.26
N ILE A 205 2.72 13.80 -5.19
CA ILE A 205 1.77 12.82 -5.73
C ILE A 205 0.52 12.83 -4.83
N MET A 206 -0.63 13.01 -5.46
CA MET A 206 -1.93 12.95 -4.85
C MET A 206 -2.77 11.86 -5.53
N MET A 207 -3.54 11.14 -4.74
CA MET A 207 -4.41 10.06 -5.18
C MET A 207 -5.83 10.33 -4.69
N CYS A 208 -6.82 10.10 -5.55
CA CYS A 208 -8.21 10.14 -5.15
C CYS A 208 -8.48 9.07 -4.07
N ASP A 209 -9.10 9.49 -2.96
CA ASP A 209 -9.53 8.61 -1.86
C ASP A 209 -10.59 7.57 -2.29
N ASP A 210 -11.39 7.90 -3.30
CA ASP A 210 -12.37 7.00 -3.89
C ASP A 210 -11.67 5.78 -4.54
N GLU A 211 -11.86 4.62 -3.93
CA GLU A 211 -11.30 3.33 -4.33
C GLU A 211 -11.72 2.90 -5.75
N SER A 212 -12.85 3.40 -6.25
CA SER A 212 -13.28 3.15 -7.63
C SER A 212 -12.56 4.04 -8.65
N CYS A 213 -12.09 5.20 -8.21
CA CYS A 213 -11.44 6.19 -9.06
C CYS A 213 -9.92 5.97 -9.15
N LYS A 214 -9.24 5.91 -8.00
CA LYS A 214 -7.76 5.76 -7.88
C LYS A 214 -6.95 6.72 -8.78
N HIS A 215 -7.55 7.84 -9.21
CA HIS A 215 -6.88 8.80 -10.08
C HIS A 215 -5.67 9.40 -9.36
N THR A 216 -4.51 9.37 -10.01
CA THR A 216 -3.25 9.84 -9.44
C THR A 216 -2.73 11.02 -10.25
N THR A 217 -2.45 12.14 -9.58
CA THR A 217 -1.97 13.37 -10.20
C THR A 217 -0.88 14.02 -9.34
N ARG A 218 -0.08 14.91 -9.93
CA ARG A 218 0.85 15.80 -9.21
C ARG A 218 0.39 17.25 -9.22
N ILE A 219 -0.66 17.54 -9.99
CA ILE A 219 -1.16 18.89 -10.21
C ILE A 219 -2.40 19.07 -9.33
N PRO A 220 -2.43 20.08 -8.46
CA PRO A 220 -3.61 20.38 -7.67
C PRO A 220 -4.74 20.84 -8.58
N ASN A 221 -5.97 20.43 -8.26
CA ASN A 221 -7.13 20.86 -9.01
C ASN A 221 -7.66 22.18 -8.45
N PHE A 222 -7.60 23.25 -9.26
CA PHE A 222 -8.06 24.58 -8.84
C PHE A 222 -9.59 24.75 -8.79
N ARG A 223 -10.37 23.71 -9.14
CA ARG A 223 -11.83 23.74 -8.97
C ARG A 223 -12.17 23.85 -7.48
N LEU A 224 -13.03 24.82 -7.16
CA LEU A 224 -13.66 24.97 -5.85
C LEU A 224 -15.08 24.40 -5.93
N LEU A 225 -15.42 23.49 -5.02
CA LEU A 225 -16.75 22.89 -4.91
C LEU A 225 -17.22 22.95 -3.47
N GLY A 226 -18.20 23.81 -3.17
CA GLY A 226 -18.73 24.01 -1.83
C GLY A 226 -17.62 24.36 -0.82
N ASP A 227 -17.66 23.70 0.34
CA ASP A 227 -16.71 23.89 1.44
C ASP A 227 -15.44 23.05 1.33
N ARG A 228 -15.16 22.45 0.16
CA ARG A 228 -13.94 21.66 -0.04
C ARG A 228 -12.70 22.53 -0.06
N GLU A 229 -11.62 22.01 0.52
CA GLU A 229 -10.31 22.63 0.45
C GLU A 229 -9.86 22.83 -1.01
N ARG A 230 -9.18 23.94 -1.28
CA ARG A 230 -8.65 24.24 -2.62
C ARG A 230 -7.60 23.21 -3.01
N GLY A 231 -7.62 22.75 -4.25
CA GLY A 231 -6.62 21.80 -4.75
C GLY A 231 -7.01 20.33 -4.59
N THR A 232 -8.03 20.02 -3.80
CA THR A 232 -8.34 18.64 -3.39
C THR A 232 -9.45 17.98 -4.22
N VAL A 233 -10.14 18.72 -5.09
CA VAL A 233 -11.22 18.14 -5.91
C VAL A 233 -10.69 17.13 -6.93
N CYS A 234 -11.27 15.93 -6.98
CA CYS A 234 -10.92 14.95 -8.00
C CYS A 234 -11.13 15.49 -9.43
N PRO A 235 -10.14 15.36 -10.34
CA PRO A 235 -10.28 15.80 -11.74
C PRO A 235 -11.42 15.13 -12.51
N ASN A 236 -11.81 13.92 -12.10
CA ASN A 236 -12.90 13.16 -12.69
C ASN A 236 -14.29 13.65 -12.29
N TYR A 237 -14.41 14.69 -11.45
CA TYR A 237 -15.69 15.33 -11.16
C TYR A 237 -16.38 15.81 -12.46
N PRO A 238 -17.70 15.57 -12.66
CA PRO A 238 -18.70 15.08 -11.69
C PRO A 238 -18.83 13.55 -11.56
N ASN A 239 -18.08 12.76 -12.33
CA ASN A 239 -18.15 11.30 -12.28
C ASN A 239 -17.52 10.69 -11.03
N CYS A 240 -16.73 11.47 -10.29
CA CYS A 240 -16.17 11.09 -9.01
C CYS A 240 -16.26 12.26 -8.03
N ASN A 241 -16.82 11.98 -6.86
CA ASN A 241 -16.92 12.93 -5.75
C ASN A 241 -15.77 12.75 -4.73
N GLY A 242 -14.73 11.99 -5.05
CA GLY A 242 -13.58 11.81 -4.16
C GLY A 242 -12.75 13.08 -3.98
N THR A 243 -11.85 13.00 -3.00
CA THR A 243 -10.89 14.03 -2.60
C THR A 243 -9.48 13.51 -2.88
N LEU A 244 -8.64 14.35 -3.48
CA LEU A 244 -7.23 14.07 -3.68
C LEU A 244 -6.50 14.18 -2.34
N LEU A 245 -5.92 13.07 -1.89
CA LEU A 245 -5.08 12.98 -0.71
C LEU A 245 -3.61 12.79 -1.11
N ARG A 246 -2.67 13.36 -0.37
CA ARG A 246 -1.24 13.09 -0.57
C ARG A 246 -0.93 11.65 -0.16
N LYS A 247 -0.11 10.97 -0.96
CA LYS A 247 0.31 9.58 -0.73
C LYS A 247 1.81 9.49 -0.48
#